data_AF-A0A959CQY8-F1
#
_entry.id   AF-A0A959CQY8-F1
#
_cell.length_a   1.000
_cell.length_b   1.000
_cell.length_c   1.000
_cell.angle_alpha   90.00
_cell.angle_beta   90.00
_cell.angle_gamma   90.00
#
_symmetry.space_group_name_H-M   'P 1'
#
loop_
_entity.id
_entity.type
_entity.pdbx_description
1 polymer ?
#
loop_
_entity_poly.entity_id
_entity_poly.type
_entity_poly.pdbx_seq_one_letter_code
_entity_poly.pdbx_strand_id
1 'polypeptide(L)'
;ETPVLVTDGEEPLFRGIPVPFGAGRYHSWVVRRDSLPEELLVTAEDENGVIMAMRHREFNVRGVQFHPESIMTECGRQILENFFTECVPGAGLAIQATQLDKPGLPL
;
A
#
# COMPACT_ATOMS: atom_id res chain seq x y z
N GLU A 1 -13.10 -9.57 3.07
CA GLU A 1 -11.86 -8.96 2.54
C GLU A 1 -11.41 -9.74 1.32
N THR A 2 -10.61 -9.14 0.44
CA THR A 2 -10.00 -9.82 -0.72
C THR A 2 -8.55 -10.17 -0.35
N PRO A 3 -8.12 -11.43 -0.48
CA PRO A 3 -6.72 -11.80 -0.31
C PRO A 3 -5.84 -11.12 -1.36
N VAL A 4 -4.76 -10.49 -0.91
CA VAL A 4 -3.76 -9.84 -1.76
C VAL A 4 -2.43 -10.58 -1.66
N LEU A 5 -1.89 -10.94 -2.82
CA LEU A 5 -0.61 -11.59 -3.03
C LEU A 5 0.37 -10.56 -3.59
N VAL A 6 1.46 -10.28 -2.87
CA VAL A 6 2.52 -9.39 -3.35
C VAL A 6 3.38 -10.14 -4.36
N THR A 7 3.53 -9.59 -5.56
CA THR A 7 4.27 -10.19 -6.67
C THR A 7 5.69 -9.64 -6.82
N ASP A 8 5.95 -8.45 -6.25
CA ASP A 8 7.27 -7.83 -6.19
C ASP A 8 7.72 -7.76 -4.73
N GLY A 9 8.60 -8.70 -4.33
CA GLY A 9 9.08 -8.80 -2.94
C GLY A 9 9.92 -7.60 -2.49
N GLU A 10 10.39 -6.79 -3.42
CA GLU A 10 11.16 -5.57 -3.15
C GLU A 10 10.28 -4.30 -3.17
N GLU A 11 8.95 -4.42 -3.34
CA GLU A 11 8.03 -3.28 -3.32
C GLU A 11 8.01 -2.62 -1.93
N PRO A 12 8.53 -1.37 -1.80
CA PRO A 12 8.62 -0.71 -0.51
C PRO A 12 7.26 -0.49 0.17
N LEU A 13 6.18 -0.34 -0.60
CA LEU A 13 4.82 -0.18 -0.08
C LEU A 13 4.39 -1.36 0.83
N PHE A 14 4.88 -2.57 0.54
CA PHE A 14 4.52 -3.79 1.27
C PHE A 14 5.60 -4.27 2.25
N ARG A 15 6.58 -3.42 2.58
CA ARG A 15 7.64 -3.77 3.52
C ARG A 15 7.08 -4.21 4.88
N GLY A 16 7.44 -5.43 5.29
CA GLY A 16 7.04 -6.01 6.57
C GLY A 16 5.55 -6.37 6.67
N ILE A 17 4.82 -6.41 5.55
CA ILE A 17 3.42 -6.86 5.49
C ILE A 17 3.41 -8.38 5.29
N PRO A 18 2.63 -9.15 6.08
CA PRO A 18 2.47 -10.58 5.84
C PRO A 18 1.76 -10.83 4.50
N VAL A 19 2.18 -11.88 3.78
CA VAL A 19 1.60 -12.24 2.48
C VAL A 19 1.08 -13.68 2.54
N PRO A 20 -0.19 -13.94 2.15
CA PRO A 20 -1.20 -12.97 1.75
C PRO A 20 -1.70 -12.11 2.92
N PHE A 21 -2.30 -10.96 2.61
CA PHE A 21 -3.08 -10.16 3.58
C PHE A 21 -4.50 -9.91 3.08
N GLY A 22 -5.43 -9.69 4.02
CA GLY A 22 -6.80 -9.27 3.72
C GLY A 22 -6.90 -7.77 3.44
N ALA A 23 -7.53 -7.40 2.33
CA ALA A 23 -7.76 -6.00 1.97
C ALA A 23 -9.25 -5.68 1.73
N GLY A 24 -9.67 -4.48 2.13
CA GLY A 24 -10.98 -3.93 1.83
C GLY A 24 -11.08 -3.47 0.37
N ARG A 25 -11.82 -4.20 -0.46
CA ARG A 25 -12.15 -3.81 -1.84
C ARG A 25 -13.67 -3.92 -2.05
N TYR A 26 -14.32 -2.83 -2.48
CA TYR A 26 -15.79 -2.76 -2.54
C TYR A 26 -16.36 -2.16 -3.84
N HIS A 27 -15.52 -1.97 -4.87
CA HIS A 27 -15.96 -1.59 -6.22
C HIS A 27 -15.74 -2.75 -7.21
N SER A 28 -16.55 -2.79 -8.26
CA SER A 28 -16.53 -3.89 -9.25
C SER A 28 -15.46 -3.72 -10.33
N TRP A 29 -15.06 -2.49 -10.64
CA TRP A 29 -14.08 -2.23 -11.69
C TRP A 29 -12.67 -2.72 -11.30
N VAL A 30 -11.94 -3.12 -12.33
CA VAL A 30 -10.58 -3.64 -12.28
C VAL A 30 -9.79 -3.12 -13.46
N VAL A 31 -8.47 -3.00 -13.30
CA VAL A 31 -7.58 -2.72 -14.41
C VAL A 31 -7.43 -3.97 -15.27
N ARG A 32 -7.68 -3.83 -16.57
CA ARG A 32 -7.49 -4.92 -17.54
C ARG A 32 -6.01 -5.03 -17.88
N ARG A 33 -5.41 -6.18 -17.57
CA ARG A 33 -3.98 -6.48 -17.74
C ARG A 33 -3.48 -6.23 -19.15
N ASP A 34 -4.22 -6.64 -20.16
CA ASP A 34 -3.82 -6.52 -21.58
C ASP A 34 -3.76 -5.07 -22.09
N SER A 35 -4.27 -4.12 -21.30
CA SER A 35 -4.18 -2.68 -21.58
C SER A 35 -3.30 -1.93 -20.60
N LEU A 36 -2.56 -2.64 -19.73
CA LEU A 36 -1.63 -1.99 -18.82
C LEU A 36 -0.41 -1.50 -19.62
N PRO A 37 -0.09 -0.20 -19.57
CA PRO A 37 1.05 0.36 -20.27
C PRO A 37 2.37 -0.20 -19.68
N GLU A 38 3.41 -0.29 -20.51
CA GLU A 38 4.65 -0.96 -20.10
C GLU A 38 5.35 -0.25 -18.94
N GLU A 39 5.14 1.05 -18.78
CA GLU A 39 5.67 1.93 -17.72
C GLU A 39 5.14 1.57 -16.33
N LEU A 40 4.08 0.78 -16.22
CA LEU A 40 3.53 0.30 -14.96
C LEU A 40 3.91 -1.17 -14.72
N LEU A 41 4.43 -1.43 -13.53
CA LEU A 41 4.72 -2.75 -13.01
C LEU A 41 3.62 -3.18 -12.04
N VAL A 42 3.08 -4.38 -12.23
CA VAL A 42 2.18 -4.99 -11.25
C VAL A 42 2.98 -5.47 -10.05
N THR A 43 2.58 -5.06 -8.84
CA THR A 43 3.29 -5.37 -7.59
C THR A 43 2.45 -6.15 -6.59
N ALA A 44 1.14 -6.25 -6.81
CA ALA A 44 0.27 -7.19 -6.12
C ALA A 44 -0.94 -7.60 -6.94
N GLU A 45 -1.45 -8.80 -6.68
CA GLU A 45 -2.61 -9.40 -7.36
C GLU A 45 -3.52 -10.13 -6.36
N ASP A 46 -4.75 -10.46 -6.74
CA ASP A 46 -5.58 -11.42 -6.00
C ASP A 46 -5.41 -12.86 -6.54
N GLU A 47 -6.10 -13.82 -5.92
CA GLU A 47 -6.06 -15.24 -6.31
C GLU A 47 -6.56 -15.51 -7.75
N ASN A 48 -7.29 -14.57 -8.35
CA ASN A 48 -7.81 -14.65 -9.71
C ASN A 48 -6.95 -13.86 -10.71
N GLY A 49 -5.81 -13.32 -10.28
CA GLY A 49 -4.90 -12.51 -11.11
C GLY A 49 -5.39 -11.09 -11.38
N VAL A 50 -6.38 -10.60 -10.62
CA VAL A 50 -6.81 -9.20 -10.66
C VAL A 50 -5.69 -8.34 -10.10
N ILE A 51 -5.32 -7.27 -10.81
CA ILE A 51 -4.28 -6.32 -10.37
C ILE A 51 -4.77 -5.61 -9.12
N MET A 52 -4.05 -5.81 -8.00
CA MET A 52 -4.36 -5.21 -6.70
C MET A 52 -3.44 -4.04 -6.35
N ALA A 53 -2.21 -4.01 -6.90
CA ALA A 53 -1.32 -2.87 -6.82
C ALA A 53 -0.38 -2.79 -8.03
N MET A 54 0.05 -1.57 -8.32
CA MET A 54 1.02 -1.29 -9.37
C MET A 54 1.90 -0.10 -9.00
N ARG A 55 3.10 -0.03 -9.59
CA ARG A 55 4.01 1.12 -9.50
C ARG A 55 4.51 1.55 -10.86
N HIS A 56 4.80 2.84 -11.00
CA HIS A 56 5.51 3.33 -12.17
C HIS A 56 6.99 2.92 -12.11
N ARG A 57 7.60 2.62 -13.25
CA ARG A 57 9.02 2.23 -13.35
C ARG A 57 9.97 3.36 -12.98
N GLU A 58 9.71 4.55 -13.50
CA GLU A 58 10.57 5.72 -13.35
C GLU A 58 10.12 6.69 -12.24
N PHE A 59 8.84 7.08 -12.24
CA PHE A 59 8.30 8.01 -11.25
C PHE A 59 7.94 7.35 -9.94
N ASN A 60 8.00 8.15 -8.87
CA ASN A 60 7.58 7.74 -7.53
C ASN A 60 6.05 7.70 -7.40
N VAL A 61 5.38 6.86 -8.18
CA VAL A 61 3.93 6.75 -8.26
C VAL A 61 3.53 5.31 -8.04
N ARG A 62 2.56 5.10 -7.13
CA ARG A 62 1.98 3.80 -6.80
C ARG A 62 0.46 3.93 -6.80
N GLY A 63 -0.21 2.88 -7.24
CA GLY A 63 -1.66 2.75 -7.19
C GLY A 63 -2.05 1.43 -6.55
N VAL A 64 -3.09 1.46 -5.72
CA VAL A 64 -3.71 0.27 -5.14
C VAL A 64 -5.18 0.21 -5.55
N GLN A 65 -5.69 -1.00 -5.73
CA GLN A 65 -7.08 -1.25 -6.10
C GLN A 65 -7.99 -1.42 -4.88
N PHE A 66 -7.41 -1.56 -3.69
CA PHE A 66 -8.10 -1.70 -2.41
C PHE A 66 -7.99 -0.40 -1.60
N HIS A 67 -8.64 -0.39 -0.45
CA HIS A 67 -8.75 0.75 0.45
C HIS A 67 -7.85 0.57 1.68
N PRO A 68 -6.58 1.02 1.66
CA PRO A 68 -5.67 0.91 2.80
C PRO A 68 -6.12 1.75 4.00
N GLU A 69 -7.01 2.72 3.80
CA GLU A 69 -7.62 3.54 4.86
C GLU A 69 -8.78 2.83 5.57
N SER A 70 -9.30 1.74 5.01
CA SER A 70 -10.46 1.03 5.56
C SER A 70 -10.08 0.18 6.76
N ILE A 71 -10.97 0.12 7.75
CA ILE A 71 -10.88 -0.84 8.88
C ILE A 71 -10.86 -2.30 8.40
N MET A 72 -11.34 -2.58 7.18
CA MET A 72 -11.33 -3.91 6.57
C MET A 72 -9.97 -4.30 5.98
N THR A 73 -8.96 -3.44 6.04
CA THR A 73 -7.60 -3.74 5.61
C THR A 73 -6.73 -3.82 6.85
N GLU A 74 -6.50 -5.02 7.39
CA GLU A 74 -5.84 -5.23 8.69
C GLU A 74 -4.47 -4.53 8.79
N CYS A 75 -3.72 -4.55 7.69
CA CYS A 75 -2.39 -3.95 7.59
C CYS A 75 -2.38 -2.54 6.95
N GLY A 76 -3.56 -1.93 6.77
CA GLY A 76 -3.75 -0.68 6.05
C GLY A 76 -2.95 0.49 6.61
N ARG A 77 -2.89 0.64 7.94
CA ARG A 77 -2.06 1.65 8.61
C ARG A 77 -0.58 1.50 8.25
N GLN A 78 -0.04 0.29 8.29
CA GLN A 78 1.37 0.05 7.98
C GLN A 78 1.68 0.29 6.50
N ILE A 79 0.75 -0.05 5.59
CA ILE A 79 0.87 0.28 4.16
C ILE A 79 0.95 1.81 3.95
N LEU A 80 0.11 2.57 4.64
CA LEU A 80 0.16 4.04 4.60
C LEU A 80 1.46 4.59 5.21
N GLU A 81 1.95 4.01 6.31
CA GLU A 81 3.24 4.37 6.89
C GLU A 81 4.39 4.13 5.91
N ASN A 82 4.45 2.94 5.29
CA ASN A 82 5.42 2.60 4.26
C ASN A 82 5.38 3.57 3.08
N PHE A 83 4.19 4.03 2.68
CA PHE A 83 4.06 5.05 1.65
C PHE A 83 4.82 6.34 2.03
N PHE A 84 4.69 6.79 3.29
CA PHE A 84 5.38 8.00 3.75
C PHE A 84 6.86 7.79 4.06
N THR A 85 7.26 6.62 4.57
CA THR A 85 8.64 6.41 5.06
C THR A 85 9.55 5.73 4.05
N GLU A 86 9.02 4.79 3.26
CA GLU A 86 9.80 3.96 2.34
C GLU A 86 9.64 4.41 0.89
N CYS A 87 8.46 4.92 0.51
CA CYS A 87 8.20 5.28 -0.89
C CYS A 87 8.60 6.73 -1.22
N VAL A 88 8.54 7.67 -0.29
CA VAL A 88 8.82 9.10 -0.57
C VAL A 88 10.27 9.47 -0.20
N PRO A 89 11.15 9.79 -1.18
CA PRO A 89 12.50 10.25 -0.89
C PRO A 89 12.47 11.54 -0.04
N GLY A 90 13.22 11.55 1.06
CA GLY A 90 13.36 12.73 1.94
C GLY A 90 12.29 12.87 3.03
N ALA A 91 11.22 12.06 3.03
CA ALA A 91 10.22 12.08 4.09
C ALA A 91 10.72 11.45 5.42
N GLY A 92 11.78 10.64 5.37
CA GLY A 92 12.49 10.12 6.55
C GLY A 92 13.14 11.20 7.43
N LEU A 93 13.15 12.47 7.02
CA LEU A 93 13.68 13.59 7.81
C LEU A 93 12.61 14.39 8.57
N ALA A 94 11.31 14.16 8.34
CA ALA A 94 10.24 15.00 8.88
C ALA A 94 9.14 14.28 9.67
N ILE A 95 9.19 12.95 9.79
CA ILE A 95 8.33 12.21 10.74
C ILE A 95 9.16 11.80 11.95
N GLN A 96 9.72 12.77 12.67
CA GLN A 96 9.86 12.57 14.11
C GLN A 96 8.44 12.63 14.65
N ALA A 97 7.99 11.55 15.29
CA ALA A 97 6.70 11.44 15.93
C ALA A 97 6.45 12.63 16.89
N THR A 98 5.94 13.74 16.38
CA THR A 98 5.42 14.81 17.22
C THR A 98 4.06 14.38 17.73
N GLN A 99 4.10 13.69 18.87
CA GLN A 99 3.09 13.69 19.92
C GLN A 99 1.70 13.14 19.54
N LEU A 100 1.52 11.83 19.73
CA LEU A 100 0.20 11.29 20.10
C LEU A 100 0.15 10.66 21.50
N ASP A 101 1.28 10.56 22.21
CA ASP A 101 1.32 10.12 23.61
C ASP A 101 2.07 11.13 24.49
N LYS A 102 1.32 12.00 25.16
CA LYS A 102 1.80 12.70 26.36
C LYS A 102 0.79 12.49 27.49
N PRO A 103 1.06 11.60 28.46
CA PRO A 103 0.33 11.62 29.72
C PRO A 103 0.81 12.83 30.53
N GLY A 104 -0.13 13.69 30.95
CA GLY A 104 0.11 14.71 31.98
C GLY A 104 0.29 16.16 31.50
N LEU A 105 -0.79 16.81 31.06
CA LEU A 105 -0.95 18.25 31.28
C LEU A 105 -1.70 18.47 32.63
N PRO A 106 -1.45 19.57 33.36
CA PRO A 106 -1.87 19.70 34.75
C PRO A 106 -3.38 19.99 34.89
N LEU A 107 -3.96 19.31 35.90
CA LEU A 107 -5.35 19.26 36.41
C LEU A 107 -6.47 19.82 35.53
#